data_AF-G0ANS4-F1
#
_entry.id   AF-G0ANS4-F1
#
_cell.length_a   1.000
_cell.length_b   1.000
_cell.length_c   1.000
_cell.angle_alpha   90.00
_cell.angle_beta   90.00
_cell.angle_gamma   90.00
#
_symmetry.space_group_name_H-M   'P 1'
#
loop_
_entity.id
_entity.type
_entity.pdbx_description
1 polymer ?
#
loop_
_entity_poly.entity_id
_entity_poly.type
_entity_poly.pdbx_seq_one_letter_code
_entity_poly.pdbx_strand_id
1 'polypeptide(L)'
;METVSTSVSGISQEQIYKEFIRLGMEQLIAQDLSKRYYHNELTYRDLENLEKQFDIKFDNLVSKIDNVKSELNTKIDNVEKNLQKDISNLDIKIDTVEKNLQKDISNLDTKIDNVEKNLTAKIDNVEKNLQKDISNLDTKIDNVEKNLMSLSEMLKWVLGIMGAMSITMIAGLIFAFISK
;
A
#
# COMPACT_ATOMS: atom_id res chain seq x y z
N MET A 1 -72.06 -4.77 -28.35
CA MET A 1 -72.41 -4.99 -26.93
C MET A 1 -73.65 -4.16 -26.67
N GLU A 2 -74.76 -4.84 -26.43
CA GLU A 2 -76.07 -4.23 -26.18
C GLU A 2 -76.03 -3.37 -24.92
N THR A 3 -76.51 -2.13 -25.04
CA THR A 3 -76.82 -1.28 -23.89
C THR A 3 -78.06 -1.85 -23.21
N VAL A 4 -77.85 -2.65 -22.16
CA VAL A 4 -78.94 -3.11 -21.28
C VAL A 4 -79.46 -1.89 -20.52
N SER A 5 -80.55 -1.31 -21.02
CA SER A 5 -81.33 -0.31 -20.29
C SER A 5 -82.02 -1.01 -19.12
N THR A 6 -81.38 -1.03 -17.96
CA THR A 6 -82.05 -1.42 -16.72
C THR A 6 -82.99 -0.28 -16.32
N SER A 7 -84.26 -0.36 -16.73
CA SER A 7 -85.32 0.44 -16.11
C SER A 7 -85.55 -0.08 -14.70
N VAL A 8 -84.67 0.27 -13.77
CA VAL A 8 -84.96 0.11 -12.34
C VAL A 8 -86.05 1.12 -12.05
N SER A 9 -87.29 0.65 -11.81
CA SER A 9 -88.35 1.49 -11.27
C SER A 9 -87.92 1.92 -9.86
N GLY A 10 -87.17 3.02 -9.77
CA GLY A 10 -86.68 3.54 -8.50
C GLY A 10 -87.85 3.82 -7.57
N ILE A 11 -87.71 3.41 -6.31
CA ILE A 11 -88.67 3.76 -5.25
C ILE A 11 -88.69 5.29 -5.14
N SER A 12 -89.85 5.93 -5.31
CA SER A 12 -89.96 7.39 -5.18
C SER A 12 -89.84 7.84 -3.72
N GLN A 13 -89.41 9.08 -3.50
CA GLN A 13 -89.35 9.69 -2.15
C GLN A 13 -90.68 9.54 -1.41
N GLU A 14 -91.80 9.72 -2.10
CA GLU A 14 -93.16 9.59 -1.54
C GLU A 14 -93.47 8.16 -1.08
N GLN A 15 -93.00 7.15 -1.82
CA GLN A 15 -93.13 5.75 -1.40
C GLN A 15 -92.30 5.45 -0.15
N ILE A 16 -91.09 6.01 -0.05
CA ILE A 16 -90.23 5.88 1.14
C ILE A 16 -90.88 6.59 2.34
N TYR A 17 -91.39 7.81 2.14
CA TYR A 17 -92.06 8.61 3.16
C TYR A 17 -93.29 7.89 3.73
N LYS A 18 -94.20 7.43 2.86
CA LYS A 18 -95.40 6.69 3.27
C LYS A 18 -95.05 5.45 4.10
N GLU A 19 -93.94 4.80 3.75
CA GLU A 19 -93.51 3.60 4.46
C GLU A 19 -92.93 3.90 5.84
N PHE A 20 -92.19 5.01 6.00
CA PHE A 20 -91.79 5.50 7.31
C PHE A 20 -92.98 5.88 8.19
N ILE A 21 -94.00 6.53 7.64
CA ILE A 21 -95.24 6.82 8.37
C ILE A 21 -95.97 5.53 8.75
N ARG A 22 -96.04 4.53 7.86
CA ARG A 22 -96.65 3.22 8.14
C ARG A 22 -95.95 2.49 9.29
N LEU A 23 -94.64 2.66 9.43
CA LEU A 23 -93.83 2.11 10.51
C LEU A 23 -93.94 2.90 11.82
N GLY A 24 -94.76 3.95 11.88
CA GLY A 24 -95.01 4.75 13.08
C GLY A 24 -93.98 5.85 13.34
N MET A 25 -93.21 6.25 12.34
CA MET A 25 -92.25 7.35 12.45
C MET A 25 -92.98 8.70 12.48
N GLU A 26 -92.49 9.64 13.30
CA GLU A 26 -93.05 10.99 13.38
C GLU A 26 -92.96 11.70 12.02
N GLN A 27 -93.93 12.56 11.70
CA GLN A 27 -94.16 13.06 10.35
C GLN A 27 -93.01 13.90 9.81
N LEU A 28 -92.43 14.78 10.63
CA LEU A 28 -91.28 15.60 10.26
C LEU A 28 -90.01 14.74 10.11
N ILE A 29 -89.83 13.76 11.00
CA ILE A 29 -88.71 12.81 10.94
C ILE A 29 -88.79 11.95 9.67
N ALA A 30 -89.96 11.40 9.35
CA ALA A 30 -90.19 10.61 8.14
C ALA A 30 -89.95 11.45 6.86
N GLN A 31 -90.33 12.72 6.87
CA GLN A 31 -90.13 13.62 5.74
C GLN A 31 -88.65 13.94 5.51
N ASP A 32 -87.88 14.17 6.59
CA ASP A 32 -86.43 14.39 6.52
C ASP A 32 -85.68 13.12 6.08
N LEU A 33 -85.95 11.96 6.69
CA LEU A 33 -85.26 10.72 6.34
C LEU A 33 -85.60 10.22 4.93
N SER A 34 -86.85 10.32 4.48
CA SER A 34 -87.23 9.87 3.13
C SER A 34 -86.50 10.66 2.05
N LYS A 35 -86.31 11.96 2.25
CA LYS A 35 -85.52 12.82 1.38
C LYS A 35 -84.04 12.43 1.38
N ARG A 36 -83.44 12.23 2.56
CA ARG A 36 -82.04 11.80 2.70
C ARG A 36 -81.77 10.43 2.07
N TYR A 37 -82.71 9.49 2.24
CA TYR A 37 -82.60 8.13 1.70
C TYR A 37 -82.80 8.10 0.18
N TYR A 38 -83.77 8.85 -0.34
CA TYR A 38 -84.01 8.96 -1.78
C TYR A 38 -82.83 9.58 -2.53
N HIS A 39 -82.13 10.54 -1.91
CA HIS A 39 -80.96 11.20 -2.48
C HIS A 39 -79.62 10.58 -2.06
N ASN A 40 -79.61 9.48 -1.29
CA ASN A 40 -78.39 8.85 -0.75
C ASN A 40 -77.44 9.83 -0.03
N GLU A 41 -77.98 10.90 0.58
CA GLU A 41 -77.19 11.98 1.20
C GLU A 41 -76.32 11.50 2.37
N LEU A 42 -76.69 10.37 2.99
CA LEU A 42 -75.93 9.74 4.06
C LEU A 42 -74.71 8.97 3.50
N THR A 43 -74.92 8.23 2.41
CA THR A 43 -73.89 7.40 1.76
C THR A 43 -72.79 8.24 1.12
N TYR A 44 -73.13 9.35 0.46
CA TYR A 44 -72.12 10.25 -0.12
C TYR A 44 -71.23 10.88 0.95
N ARG A 45 -71.79 11.20 2.12
CA ARG A 45 -71.05 11.77 3.25
C ARG A 45 -70.05 10.79 3.85
N ASP A 46 -70.43 9.53 3.96
CA ASP A 46 -69.52 8.47 4.44
C ASP A 46 -68.37 8.23 3.46
N LEU A 47 -68.63 8.28 2.15
CA LEU A 47 -67.59 8.19 1.12
C LEU A 47 -66.64 9.40 1.16
N GLU A 48 -67.17 10.62 1.28
CA GLU A 48 -66.36 11.85 1.43
C GLU A 48 -65.48 11.79 2.68
N ASN A 49 -66.02 11.30 3.80
CA ASN A 49 -65.26 11.11 5.03
C ASN A 49 -64.14 10.06 4.86
N LEU A 50 -64.42 8.99 4.11
CA LEU A 50 -63.43 7.95 3.82
C LEU A 50 -62.31 8.47 2.92
N GLU A 51 -62.64 9.22 1.87
CA GLU A 51 -61.70 9.89 0.97
C GLU A 51 -60.77 10.81 1.76
N LYS A 52 -61.33 11.71 2.58
CA LYS A 52 -60.53 12.59 3.47
C LYS A 52 -59.61 11.81 4.40
N GLN A 53 -60.07 10.69 4.96
CA GLN A 53 -59.22 9.85 5.82
C GLN A 53 -58.09 9.16 5.04
N PHE A 54 -58.33 8.76 3.79
CA PHE A 54 -57.29 8.20 2.92
C PHE A 54 -56.26 9.25 2.56
N ASP A 55 -56.68 10.45 2.16
CA ASP A 55 -55.77 11.56 1.84
C ASP A 55 -54.86 11.90 3.02
N ILE A 56 -55.43 12.05 4.22
CA ILE A 56 -54.66 12.31 5.45
C ILE A 56 -53.64 11.19 5.72
N LYS A 57 -54.02 9.92 5.54
CA LYS A 57 -53.11 8.78 5.74
C LYS A 57 -52.02 8.74 4.66
N PHE A 58 -52.36 9.08 3.43
CA PHE A 58 -51.43 9.13 2.31
C PHE A 58 -50.39 10.25 2.51
N ASP A 59 -50.82 11.45 2.86
CA ASP A 59 -49.93 12.58 3.16
C ASP A 59 -48.98 12.27 4.34
N ASN A 60 -49.47 11.57 5.36
CA ASN A 60 -48.64 11.11 6.48
C ASN A 60 -47.59 10.09 6.03
N LEU A 61 -47.96 9.14 5.16
CA LEU A 61 -47.02 8.18 4.58
C LEU A 61 -45.95 8.88 3.73
N VAL A 62 -46.34 9.82 2.86
CA VAL A 62 -45.40 10.62 2.06
C VAL A 62 -44.44 11.38 2.98
N SER A 63 -44.96 12.05 4.01
CA SER A 63 -44.14 12.78 4.99
C SER A 63 -43.15 11.88 5.72
N LYS A 64 -43.56 10.66 6.10
CA LYS A 64 -42.66 9.67 6.72
C LYS A 64 -41.57 9.20 5.76
N ILE A 65 -41.90 8.97 4.49
CA ILE A 65 -40.94 8.58 3.46
C ILE A 65 -39.92 9.69 3.24
N ASP A 66 -40.36 10.95 3.14
CA ASP A 66 -39.47 12.09 2.97
C ASP A 66 -38.53 12.29 4.18
N ASN A 67 -39.04 12.11 5.40
CA ASN A 67 -38.22 12.14 6.61
C ASN A 67 -37.15 11.03 6.59
N VAL A 68 -37.53 9.79 6.30
CA VAL A 68 -36.58 8.67 6.20
C VAL A 68 -35.52 8.92 5.13
N LYS A 69 -35.93 9.44 3.96
CA LYS A 69 -35.02 9.80 2.87
C LYS A 69 -34.01 10.88 3.32
N SER A 70 -34.49 11.91 4.03
CA SER A 70 -33.64 12.97 4.56
C SER A 70 -32.63 12.46 5.60
N GLU A 71 -33.07 11.60 6.51
CA GLU A 71 -32.19 10.95 7.51
C GLU A 71 -31.13 10.07 6.85
N LEU A 72 -31.51 9.29 5.83
CA LEU A 72 -30.58 8.44 5.08
C LEU A 72 -29.55 9.27 4.31
N ASN A 73 -29.97 10.32 3.62
CA ASN A 73 -29.05 11.24 2.94
C ASN A 73 -28.04 11.84 3.93
N THR A 74 -28.52 12.32 5.08
CA THR A 74 -27.64 12.88 6.14
C THR A 74 -26.64 11.84 6.65
N LYS A 75 -27.06 10.57 6.83
CA LYS A 75 -26.16 9.48 7.23
C LYS A 75 -25.12 9.18 6.16
N ILE A 76 -25.52 9.15 4.89
CA ILE A 76 -24.62 8.92 3.75
C ILE A 76 -23.57 10.03 3.68
N ASP A 77 -23.98 11.30 3.74
CA ASP A 77 -23.07 12.46 3.72
C ASP A 77 -22.04 12.40 4.85
N ASN A 78 -22.48 11.98 6.05
CA ASN A 78 -21.59 11.83 7.21
C ASN A 78 -20.59 10.68 7.02
N VAL A 79 -21.03 9.54 6.47
CA VAL A 79 -20.14 8.42 6.15
C VAL A 79 -19.11 8.83 5.09
N GLU A 80 -19.54 9.53 4.03
CA GLU A 80 -18.66 10.02 2.97
C GLU A 80 -17.59 10.98 3.54
N LYS A 81 -17.99 11.94 4.37
CA LYS A 81 -17.04 12.86 5.03
C LYS A 81 -16.03 12.14 5.92
N ASN A 82 -16.48 11.14 6.68
CA ASN A 82 -15.59 10.36 7.54
C ASN A 82 -14.60 9.52 6.71
N LEU A 83 -15.07 8.85 5.65
CA LEU A 83 -14.20 8.10 4.75
C LEU A 83 -13.18 9.02 4.06
N GLN A 84 -13.60 10.20 3.60
CA GLN A 84 -12.68 11.17 3.00
C GLN A 84 -11.60 11.62 3.99
N LYS A 85 -11.97 11.83 5.26
CA LYS A 85 -11.01 12.17 6.32
C LYS A 85 -10.04 11.02 6.60
N ASP A 86 -10.52 9.78 6.64
CA ASP A 86 -9.69 8.60 6.87
C ASP A 86 -8.70 8.37 5.71
N ILE A 87 -9.14 8.57 4.46
CA ILE A 87 -8.27 8.55 3.27
C ILE A 87 -7.18 9.60 3.38
N SER A 88 -7.53 10.87 3.66
CA SER A 88 -6.53 11.94 3.81
C SER A 88 -5.53 11.66 4.93
N ASN A 89 -5.97 11.06 6.04
CA ASN A 89 -5.08 10.66 7.13
C ASN A 89 -4.13 9.50 6.72
N LEU A 90 -4.61 8.56 5.91
CA LEU A 90 -3.79 7.48 5.37
C LEU A 90 -2.73 8.02 4.40
N ASP A 91 -3.10 8.94 3.51
CA ASP A 91 -2.15 9.59 2.59
C ASP A 91 -1.01 10.27 3.35
N ILE A 92 -1.32 11.04 4.39
CA ILE A 92 -0.31 11.68 5.25
C ILE A 92 0.63 10.65 5.92
N LYS A 93 0.07 9.53 6.38
CA LYS A 93 0.87 8.45 6.99
C LYS A 93 1.77 7.78 5.97
N ILE A 94 1.27 7.52 4.76
CA ILE A 94 2.04 6.93 3.65
C ILE A 94 3.19 7.85 3.28
N ASP A 95 2.93 9.15 3.06
CA ASP A 95 3.96 10.16 2.76
C ASP A 95 5.05 10.22 3.84
N THR A 96 4.65 10.10 5.12
CA THR A 96 5.58 10.12 6.24
C THR A 96 6.48 8.88 6.24
N VAL A 97 5.90 7.69 6.02
CA VAL A 97 6.65 6.44 5.91
C VAL A 97 7.60 6.49 4.73
N GLU A 98 7.15 6.96 3.57
CA GLU A 98 7.97 7.09 2.38
C GLU A 98 9.19 8.00 2.60
N LYS A 99 8.99 9.19 3.18
CA LYS A 99 10.09 10.12 3.52
C LYS A 99 11.10 9.51 4.50
N ASN A 100 10.62 8.77 5.50
CA ASN A 100 11.50 8.09 6.46
C ASN A 100 12.33 7.00 5.77
N LEU A 101 11.70 6.18 4.92
CA LEU A 101 12.42 5.13 4.18
C LEU A 101 13.45 5.73 3.21
N GLN A 102 13.12 6.81 2.50
CA GLN A 102 14.09 7.52 1.65
C GLN A 102 15.30 8.03 2.44
N LYS A 103 15.07 8.57 3.65
CA LYS A 103 16.13 9.02 4.54
C LYS A 103 17.00 7.86 5.03
N ASP A 104 16.39 6.74 5.41
CA ASP A 104 17.11 5.55 5.87
C ASP A 104 17.96 4.94 4.75
N ILE A 105 17.45 4.88 3.53
CA ILE A 105 18.19 4.46 2.33
C ILE A 105 19.41 5.37 2.11
N SER A 106 19.22 6.70 2.10
CA SER A 106 20.32 7.65 1.90
C SER A 106 21.40 7.55 3.00
N ASN A 107 20.99 7.30 4.24
CA ASN A 107 21.92 7.06 5.35
C ASN A 107 22.71 5.75 5.17
N LEU A 108 22.06 4.70 4.65
CA LEU A 108 22.72 3.43 4.36
C LEU A 108 23.71 3.57 3.22
N ASP A 109 23.36 4.25 2.12
CA ASP A 109 24.26 4.54 1.01
C ASP A 109 25.53 5.26 1.51
N THR A 110 25.35 6.29 2.33
CA THR A 110 26.48 7.03 2.94
C THR A 110 27.37 6.13 3.81
N LYS A 111 26.77 5.19 4.56
CA LYS A 111 27.53 4.23 5.38
C LYS A 111 28.29 3.23 4.52
N ILE A 112 27.68 2.74 3.44
CA ILE A 112 28.29 1.83 2.48
C ILE A 112 29.50 2.50 1.83
N ASP A 113 29.34 3.72 1.31
CA ASP A 113 30.41 4.50 0.71
C ASP A 113 31.59 4.70 1.66
N ASN A 114 31.31 4.98 2.94
CA ASN A 114 32.35 5.15 3.96
C ASN A 114 33.07 3.83 4.27
N VAL A 115 32.35 2.71 4.33
CA VAL A 115 32.95 1.39 4.52
C VAL A 115 33.84 1.04 3.33
N GLU A 116 33.37 1.26 2.10
CA GLU A 116 34.12 1.02 0.88
C GLU A 116 35.43 1.83 0.86
N LYS A 117 35.35 3.15 1.07
CA LYS A 117 36.54 4.03 1.13
C LYS A 117 37.55 3.57 2.20
N ASN A 118 37.06 3.19 3.38
CA ASN A 118 37.92 2.73 4.46
C ASN A 118 38.59 1.38 4.15
N LEU A 119 37.87 0.46 3.50
CA LEU A 119 38.43 -0.83 3.09
C LEU A 119 39.46 -0.64 1.98
N THR A 120 39.16 0.16 0.96
CA THR A 120 40.11 0.51 -0.11
C THR A 120 41.38 1.13 0.48
N ALA A 121 41.28 2.11 1.36
CA ALA A 121 42.44 2.73 2.00
C ALA A 121 43.28 1.73 2.83
N LYS A 122 42.62 0.78 3.52
CA LYS A 122 43.33 -0.27 4.26
C LYS A 122 44.04 -1.25 3.32
N ILE A 123 43.40 -1.64 2.22
CA ILE A 123 43.98 -2.51 1.19
C ILE A 123 45.21 -1.83 0.57
N ASP A 124 45.08 -0.57 0.13
CA ASP A 124 46.19 0.21 -0.44
C ASP A 124 47.38 0.32 0.52
N ASN A 125 47.11 0.50 1.82
CA ASN A 125 48.15 0.57 2.83
C ASN A 125 48.85 -0.78 3.04
N VAL A 126 48.09 -1.88 3.07
CA VAL A 126 48.67 -3.24 3.13
C VAL A 126 49.51 -3.51 1.88
N GLU A 127 49.01 -3.18 0.69
CA GLU A 127 49.73 -3.36 -0.57
C GLU A 127 51.06 -2.60 -0.57
N LYS A 128 51.06 -1.32 -0.18
CA LYS A 128 52.29 -0.52 -0.08
C LYS A 128 53.31 -1.11 0.90
N ASN A 129 52.85 -1.59 2.05
CA ASN A 129 53.74 -2.21 3.04
C ASN A 129 54.35 -3.51 2.48
N LEU A 130 53.55 -4.35 1.83
CA LEU A 130 54.05 -5.57 1.19
C LEU A 130 55.04 -5.27 0.06
N GLN A 131 54.77 -4.27 -0.79
CA GLN A 131 55.70 -3.84 -1.83
C GLN A 131 57.04 -3.35 -1.26
N LYS A 132 57.00 -2.64 -0.12
CA LYS A 132 58.21 -2.19 0.58
C LYS A 132 58.99 -3.37 1.16
N ASP A 133 58.32 -4.33 1.77
CA ASP A 133 58.95 -5.52 2.33
C ASP A 133 59.60 -6.39 1.24
N ILE A 134 58.93 -6.54 0.09
CA ILE A 134 59.48 -7.22 -1.09
C ILE A 134 60.75 -6.50 -1.59
N SER A 135 60.69 -5.17 -1.79
CA SER A 135 61.86 -4.39 -2.22
C SER A 135 63.07 -4.52 -1.27
N ASN A 136 62.80 -4.56 0.04
CA ASN A 136 63.83 -4.75 1.06
C ASN A 136 64.44 -6.17 0.99
N LEU A 137 63.63 -7.19 0.73
CA LEU A 137 64.09 -8.57 0.54
C LEU A 137 64.92 -8.69 -0.73
N ASP A 138 64.49 -8.12 -1.85
CA ASP A 138 65.24 -8.11 -3.11
C ASP A 138 66.63 -7.49 -2.89
N THR A 139 66.72 -6.34 -2.22
CA THR A 139 68.00 -5.70 -1.89
C THR A 139 68.91 -6.60 -1.04
N LYS A 140 68.35 -7.35 -0.08
CA LYS A 140 69.12 -8.29 0.74
C LYS A 140 69.60 -9.48 -0.08
N ILE A 141 68.76 -10.01 -0.96
CA ILE A 141 69.10 -11.11 -1.88
C ILE A 141 70.24 -10.67 -2.81
N ASP A 142 70.13 -9.51 -3.46
CA ASP A 142 71.18 -8.93 -4.32
C ASP A 142 72.53 -8.83 -3.59
N ASN A 143 72.51 -8.41 -2.32
CA ASN A 143 73.72 -8.29 -1.52
C ASN A 143 74.33 -9.66 -1.18
N VAL A 144 73.49 -10.66 -0.88
CA VAL A 144 73.93 -12.04 -0.68
C VAL A 144 74.53 -12.61 -1.96
N GLU A 145 73.89 -12.40 -3.11
CA GLU A 145 74.39 -12.83 -4.42
C GLU A 145 75.76 -12.22 -4.74
N LYS A 146 75.93 -10.91 -4.53
CA LYS A 146 77.23 -10.23 -4.70
C LYS A 146 78.32 -10.81 -3.80
N ASN A 147 78.00 -11.07 -2.53
CA ASN A 147 78.95 -11.66 -1.59
C ASN A 147 79.35 -13.09 -2.02
N LEU A 148 78.40 -13.89 -2.49
CA LEU A 148 78.66 -15.24 -3.02
C LEU A 148 79.51 -15.20 -4.30
N MET A 149 79.25 -14.27 -5.21
CA MET A 149 80.07 -14.07 -6.42
C MET A 149 81.51 -13.71 -6.05
N SER A 150 81.69 -12.75 -5.13
CA SER A 150 83.02 -12.35 -4.64
C SER A 150 83.80 -13.53 -4.03
N LEU A 151 83.13 -14.34 -3.18
CA LEU A 151 83.76 -15.53 -2.59
C LEU A 151 84.13 -16.58 -3.66
N SER A 152 83.28 -16.77 -4.67
CA SER A 152 83.54 -17.65 -5.82
C SER A 152 84.75 -17.18 -6.64
N GLU A 153 84.87 -15.88 -6.89
CA GLU A 153 86.03 -15.30 -7.57
C GLU A 153 87.32 -15.48 -6.76
N MET A 154 87.28 -15.21 -5.45
CA MET A 154 88.41 -15.46 -4.56
C MET A 154 88.85 -16.93 -4.58
N LEU A 155 87.89 -17.87 -4.56
CA LEU A 155 88.19 -19.31 -4.62
C LEU A 155 88.87 -19.68 -5.95
N LYS A 156 88.39 -19.17 -7.08
CA LYS A 156 89.03 -19.37 -8.39
C LYS A 156 90.47 -18.87 -8.39
N TRP A 157 90.73 -17.70 -7.81
CA TRP A 157 92.08 -17.15 -7.66
C TRP A 157 92.99 -18.03 -6.81
N VAL A 158 92.53 -18.46 -5.62
CA VAL A 158 93.30 -19.31 -4.71
C VAL A 158 93.65 -20.65 -5.36
N LEU A 159 92.68 -21.30 -6.01
CA LEU A 159 92.90 -22.55 -6.74
C LEU A 159 93.91 -22.38 -7.88
N GLY A 160 93.85 -21.26 -8.61
CA GLY A 160 94.82 -20.93 -9.65
C GLY A 160 96.25 -20.79 -9.11
N ILE A 161 96.43 -20.08 -8.00
CA ILE A 161 97.74 -19.91 -7.33
C ILE A 161 98.25 -21.27 -6.80
N MET A 162 97.39 -22.06 -6.16
CA MET A 162 97.74 -23.40 -5.65
C MET A 162 98.17 -24.35 -6.77
N GLY A 163 97.45 -24.35 -7.89
CA GLY A 163 97.82 -25.12 -9.07
C GLY A 163 99.19 -24.73 -9.62
N ALA A 164 99.44 -23.43 -9.76
CA ALA A 164 100.74 -22.92 -10.21
C ALA A 164 101.88 -23.30 -9.26
N MET A 165 101.71 -23.15 -7.94
CA MET A 165 102.71 -23.55 -6.93
C MET A 165 103.00 -25.06 -6.96
N SER A 166 101.98 -25.88 -7.17
CA SER A 166 102.15 -27.34 -7.25
C SER A 166 102.98 -27.73 -8.47
N ILE A 167 102.72 -27.10 -9.62
CA ILE A 167 103.51 -27.32 -10.84
C ILE A 167 104.97 -26.89 -10.64
N THR A 168 105.21 -25.72 -10.04
CA THR A 168 106.59 -25.23 -9.82
C THR A 168 107.36 -26.08 -8.81
N MET A 169 106.71 -26.55 -7.74
CA MET A 169 107.31 -27.50 -6.79
C MET A 169 107.72 -28.82 -7.46
N ILE A 170 106.83 -29.41 -8.27
CA ILE A 170 107.12 -30.66 -9.00
C ILE A 170 108.28 -30.45 -9.98
N ALA A 171 108.26 -29.36 -10.76
CA ALA A 171 109.34 -29.04 -11.70
C ALA A 171 110.69 -28.85 -10.99
N GLY A 172 110.70 -28.16 -9.83
CA GLY A 172 111.89 -27.97 -9.02
C GLY A 172 112.47 -29.29 -8.48
N LEU A 173 111.61 -30.21 -8.02
CA LEU A 173 112.03 -31.55 -7.58
C LEU A 173 112.62 -32.37 -8.74
N ILE A 174 112.00 -32.35 -9.91
CA ILE A 174 112.51 -33.03 -11.12
C ILE A 174 113.89 -32.47 -11.50
N PHE A 175 114.05 -31.14 -11.52
CA PHE A 175 115.33 -30.50 -11.83
C PHE A 175 116.44 -30.88 -10.83
N ALA A 176 116.12 -30.89 -9.53
CA ALA A 176 117.06 -31.29 -8.48
C ALA A 176 117.49 -32.76 -8.59
N PHE A 177 116.60 -33.64 -9.07
CA PHE A 177 116.91 -35.06 -9.27
C PHE A 177 117.76 -35.31 -10.52
N ILE A 178 117.49 -34.60 -11.63
CA ILE A 178 118.26 -34.73 -12.88
C ILE A 178 119.67 -34.12 -12.76
N SER A 179 119.85 -33.11 -11.90
CA SER A 179 121.13 -32.40 -11.73
C SER A 179 122.14 -33.10 -10.81
N LYS A 180 121.87 -34.35 -10.41
CA LYS A 180 122.66 -35.12 -9.44
C LYS A 180 123.18 -36.40 -10.09
#